data_AF-A0A1Y6IX09-F1
#
_entry.id   AF-A0A1Y6IX09-F1
#
_cell.length_a   1.000
_cell.length_b   1.000
_cell.length_c   1.000
_cell.angle_alpha   90.00
_cell.angle_beta   90.00
_cell.angle_gamma   90.00
#
_symmetry.space_group_name_H-M   'P 1'
#
loop_
_entity.id
_entity.type
_entity.pdbx_description
1 polymer ?
#
loop_
_entity_poly.entity_id
_entity_poly.type
_entity_poly.pdbx_seq_one_letter_code
_entity_poly.pdbx_strand_id
1 'polypeptide(L)' 'MMSRLAKYLHVPEEYWEDVESWEVEENAESQIDMPYSSYLYVPEEAPDELLEIMGWSVGQCIDNIPAYVFDDEYDYGE' A
#
# COMPACT_ATOMS: atom_id res chain seq x y z
N MET A 1 -1.89 9.30 11.99
CA MET A 1 -2.75 8.11 11.84
C MET A 1 -1.83 6.90 11.70
N MET A 2 -2.19 5.67 12.10
CA MET A 2 -1.36 4.51 11.77
C MET A 2 -1.74 4.01 10.37
N SER A 3 -0.93 4.34 9.36
CA SER A 3 -1.18 3.87 7.98
C SER A 3 -0.87 2.38 7.88
N ARG A 4 -1.90 1.56 7.67
CA ARG A 4 -1.77 0.10 7.54
C ARG A 4 -0.92 -0.27 6.33
N LEU A 5 -1.08 0.48 5.24
CA LEU A 5 -0.28 0.34 4.04
C LEU A 5 1.19 0.67 4.31
N ALA A 6 1.48 1.81 4.93
CA ALA A 6 2.85 2.19 5.26
C ALA A 6 3.50 1.17 6.22
N LYS A 7 2.74 0.68 7.20
CA LYS A 7 3.17 -0.39 8.09
C LYS A 7 3.46 -1.71 7.37
N TYR A 8 2.60 -2.11 6.44
CA TYR A 8 2.79 -3.33 5.63
C TYR A 8 4.02 -3.22 4.73
N LEU A 9 4.23 -2.05 4.12
CA LEU A 9 5.38 -1.77 3.27
C LEU A 9 6.66 -1.48 4.06
N HIS A 10 6.63 -1.53 5.40
CA HIS A 10 7.76 -1.20 6.28
C HIS A 10 8.33 0.21 6.06
N VAL A 11 7.48 1.15 5.67
CA VAL A 11 7.81 2.57 5.51
C VAL A 11 8.09 3.20 6.89
N PRO A 12 9.06 4.11 7.02
CA PRO A 12 9.31 4.84 8.26
C PRO A 12 8.09 5.67 8.71
N GLU A 13 7.85 5.74 10.03
CA GLU A 13 6.67 6.41 10.62
C GLU A 13 6.49 7.86 10.20
N GLU A 14 7.59 8.57 9.91
CA GLU A 14 7.56 9.96 9.43
C GLU A 14 6.92 10.13 8.05
N TYR A 15 6.91 9.07 7.23
CA TYR A 15 6.34 9.07 5.87
C TYR A 15 4.98 8.36 5.80
N TRP A 16 4.39 7.99 6.95
CA TRP A 16 3.13 7.27 6.97
C TRP A 16 1.96 8.11 6.43
N GLU A 17 1.97 9.42 6.68
CA GLU A 17 0.94 10.33 6.18
C GLU A 17 1.05 10.53 4.67
N ASP A 18 2.27 10.60 4.12
CA ASP A 18 2.51 10.65 2.68
C ASP A 18 1.94 9.40 1.99
N VAL A 19 2.34 8.21 2.47
CA VAL A 19 1.92 6.93 1.87
C VAL A 19 0.43 6.65 2.06
N GLU A 20 -0.19 7.11 3.15
CA GLU A 20 -1.65 7.01 3.34
C GLU A 20 -2.43 7.81 2.30
N SER A 21 -1.85 8.90 1.79
CA SER A 21 -2.47 9.74 0.76
C SER A 21 -2.28 9.20 -0.66
N TRP A 22 -1.53 8.11 -0.86
CA TRP A 22 -1.27 7.58 -2.20
C TRP A 22 -2.50 6.86 -2.76
N GLU A 23 -2.70 7.00 -4.06
CA GLU A 23 -3.79 6.33 -4.77
C GLU A 23 -3.50 4.83 -4.91
N VAL A 24 -4.39 4.02 -4.33
CA VAL A 24 -4.35 2.56 -4.41
C VAL A 24 -5.47 2.10 -5.32
N GLU A 25 -5.15 1.21 -6.25
CA GLU A 25 -6.11 0.57 -7.14
C GLU A 25 -6.32 -0.89 -6.75
N GLU A 26 -7.58 -1.34 -6.83
CA GLU A 26 -7.93 -2.75 -6.63
C GLU A 26 -7.72 -3.53 -7.93
N ASN A 27 -7.10 -4.71 -7.83
CA ASN A 27 -7.00 -5.60 -8.99
C ASN A 27 -8.36 -6.26 -9.24
N ALA A 28 -9.16 -5.63 -10.10
CA ALA A 28 -10.50 -6.08 -10.48
C ALA A 28 -10.50 -7.40 -11.29
N GLU A 29 -9.33 -7.89 -11.75
CA GLU A 29 -9.22 -9.13 -12.54
C GLU A 29 -9.14 -10.42 -11.69
N SER A 30 -9.54 -10.39 -10.42
CA SER A 30 -9.64 -11.62 -9.61
C SER A 30 -10.81 -12.50 -10.08
N GLN A 31 -10.48 -13.43 -10.97
CA GLN A 31 -11.33 -14.56 -11.35
C GLN A 31 -11.54 -15.50 -10.16
N ILE A 32 -12.68 -15.37 -9.48
CA ILE A 32 -13.43 -16.37 -8.70
C ILE A 32 -12.73 -17.07 -7.51
N ASP A 33 -11.40 -17.08 -7.38
CA ASP A 33 -10.68 -17.92 -6.41
C ASP A 33 -9.42 -17.28 -5.77
N MET A 34 -9.11 -16.00 -6.04
CA MET A 34 -7.97 -15.31 -5.41
C MET A 34 -8.43 -14.11 -4.58
N PRO A 35 -7.83 -13.90 -3.38
CA PRO A 35 -8.16 -12.74 -2.56
C PRO A 35 -7.87 -11.48 -3.36
N TYR A 36 -8.79 -10.52 -3.30
CA TYR A 36 -8.60 -9.19 -3.86
C TYR A 36 -7.20 -8.68 -3.46
N SER A 37 -6.35 -8.48 -4.46
CA SER A 37 -5.04 -7.86 -4.29
C SER A 37 -5.14 -6.44 -4.81
N SER A 38 -4.53 -5.50 -4.11
CA SER A 38 -4.41 -4.13 -4.56
C SER A 38 -2.98 -3.87 -5.07
N TYR A 39 -2.84 -2.78 -5.81
CA TYR A 39 -1.56 -2.27 -6.26
C TYR A 39 -1.57 -0.74 -6.20
N LEU A 40 -0.39 -0.14 -6.20
CA LEU A 40 -0.23 1.30 -6.29
C LEU A 40 0.98 1.64 -7.17
N TYR A 41 0.98 2.85 -7.72
CA TYR A 41 2.15 3.41 -8.37
C TYR A 41 2.79 4.44 -7.44
N VAL A 42 4.12 4.38 -7.31
CA VAL A 42 4.88 5.40 -6.58
C VAL A 42 4.66 6.76 -7.26
N PRO A 43 4.07 7.76 -6.58
CA PRO A 43 3.73 9.03 -7.21
C PRO A 43 4.97 9.90 -7.42
N GLU A 44 4.87 10.88 -8.33
CA GLU A 44 5.96 11.82 -8.61
C GLU A 44 6.28 12.76 -7.42
N GLU A 45 5.33 12.91 -6.49
CA GLU A 45 5.50 13.70 -5.27
C GLU A 45 6.14 12.94 -4.11
N ALA A 46 6.48 11.65 -4.30
CA ALA A 46 7.14 10.86 -3.27
C ALA A 46 8.49 11.48 -2.85
N PRO A 47 8.78 11.64 -1.54
CA PRO A 47 10.03 12.22 -1.07
C PRO A 47 11.26 11.44 -1.55
N ASP A 48 12.29 12.13 -2.05
CA ASP A 48 13.53 11.48 -2.54
C ASP A 48 14.17 10.58 -1.46
N GLU A 49 14.13 11.00 -0.20
CA GLU A 49 14.67 10.22 0.92
C GLU A 49 13.87 8.93 1.16
N LEU A 50 12.54 8.98 1.05
CA LEU A 50 11.69 7.78 1.10
C LEU A 50 12.03 6.82 -0.05
N LEU A 51 12.20 7.34 -1.27
CA LEU A 51 12.57 6.54 -2.43
C LEU A 51 13.94 5.85 -2.23
N GLU A 52 14.93 6.55 -1.68
CA GLU A 52 16.25 6.00 -1.39
C GLU A 52 16.19 4.91 -0.31
N ILE A 53 15.48 5.16 0.80
CA ILE A 53 15.32 4.21 1.91
C ILE A 53 14.64 2.92 1.44
N MET A 54 13.56 3.07 0.66
CA MET A 54 12.77 1.94 0.19
C MET A 54 13.35 1.28 -1.07
N GLY A 55 14.32 1.91 -1.73
CA GLY A 55 14.82 1.50 -3.03
C GLY A 55 13.76 1.57 -4.13
N TRP A 56 12.82 2.52 -4.01
CA TRP A 56 11.72 2.71 -4.95
C TRP A 56 12.09 3.70 -6.05
N SER A 57 11.32 3.68 -7.13
CA SER A 57 11.42 4.64 -8.22
C SER A 57 10.06 5.21 -8.51
N VAL A 58 9.99 6.49 -8.86
CA VAL A 58 8.75 7.12 -9.33
C VAL A 58 8.15 6.32 -10.50
N GLY A 59 6.85 6.07 -10.44
CA GLY A 59 6.12 5.25 -11.41
C GLY A 59 6.34 3.75 -11.27
N GLN A 60 7.11 3.28 -10.29
CA GLN A 60 7.21 1.86 -9.97
C GLN A 60 5.85 1.35 -9.47
N CYS A 61 5.41 0.20 -9.98
CA CYS A 61 4.25 -0.49 -9.46
C CYS A 61 4.64 -1.30 -8.23
N ILE A 62 3.93 -1.09 -7.13
CA ILE A 62 3.97 -1.94 -5.94
C ILE A 62 2.68 -2.75 -5.95
N ASP A 63 2.79 -4.00 -6.38
CA ASP A 63 1.68 -4.93 -6.49
C ASP A 63 1.66 -5.93 -5.32
N ASN A 64 0.68 -6.85 -5.37
CA ASN A 64 0.53 -7.92 -4.40
C ASN A 64 0.30 -7.41 -2.96
N ILE A 65 -0.38 -6.27 -2.84
CA ILE A 65 -0.83 -5.73 -1.55
C ILE A 65 -2.12 -6.46 -1.18
N PRO A 66 -2.17 -7.22 -0.10
CA PRO A 66 -3.37 -7.97 0.27
C PRO A 66 -4.52 -7.05 0.68
N ALA A 67 -5.77 -7.38 0.33
CA ALA A 67 -6.94 -6.58 0.72
C ALA A 67 -7.09 -6.39 2.25
N TYR A 68 -6.62 -7.34 3.09
CA TYR A 68 -6.68 -7.19 4.55
C TYR A 68 -5.87 -5.99 5.07
N VAL A 69 -4.94 -5.45 4.26
CA VAL A 69 -4.20 -4.22 4.58
C VAL A 69 -5.15 -3.03 4.65
N PHE A 70 -6.21 -3.02 3.85
CA PHE A 70 -7.20 -1.95 3.77
C PHE A 70 -8.51 -2.27 4.48
N ASP A 71 -8.77 -3.55 4.76
CA ASP A 71 -9.98 -3.97 5.46
C ASP A 71 -9.93 -3.60 6.95
N ASP A 72 -10.75 -2.63 7.36
CA ASP A 72 -10.80 -2.15 8.75
C ASP A 72 -11.51 -3.14 9.70
N GLU A 73 -12.18 -4.18 9.18
CA GLU A 73 -13.22 -4.96 9.86
C GLU A 73 -13.03 -6.49 9.87
N TYR A 74 -11.81 -7.03 9.90
CA TYR A 74 -11.63 -8.44 10.32
C TYR A 74 -11.62 -8.58 11.86
N ASP A 75 -12.69 -8.12 12.50
CA ASP A 75 -13.15 -8.65 13.79
C ASP A 75 -13.76 -10.04 13.51
N TYR A 76 -12.93 -11.07 13.45
CA TYR A 76 -13.42 -12.43 13.66
C TYR A 76 -13.82 -12.51 15.14
N GLY A 77 -15.03 -12.05 15.45
CA GLY A 77 -15.70 -12.38 16.69
C GLY A 77 -15.75 -13.90 16.82
N GLU A 78 -14.98 -14.42 17.78
CA GLU A 78 -14.98 -15.82 18.21
C GLU A 78 -16.36 -16.30 18.69
#